data_AF-A0A7Z0EH59-F1
#
_entry.id   AF-A0A7Z0EH59-F1
#
_cell.length_a   1.000
_cell.length_b   1.000
_cell.length_c   1.000
_cell.angle_alpha   90.00
_cell.angle_beta   90.00
_cell.angle_gamma   90.00
#
_symmetry.space_group_name_H-M   'P 1'
#
loop_
_entity.id
_entity.type
_entity.pdbx_description
1 polymer ?
#
loop_
_entity_poly.entity_id
_entity_poly.type
_entity_poly.pdbx_seq_one_letter_code
_entity_poly.pdbx_strand_id
1 'polypeptide(L)'
;MVNEIDGLSNAEVICAETAPRFLDLGGTAFCQLEVTVEDGYEVKGAAELAEFFLRVIWALETRNEPPKLTVTLNLPQGTKFDPVAALQANGWETTRGKYVGELWGVFAHENGYFTGHTEAAEHFGSWPGKSPAAPRGLLTPSS
;
A
#
# COMPACT_ATOMS: atom_id res chain seq x y z
N MET A 1 -5.01 -14.15 -0.43
CA MET A 1 -4.93 -13.25 0.72
C MET A 1 -5.48 -11.86 0.42
N VAL A 2 -4.93 -11.08 -0.53
CA VAL A 2 -5.60 -9.83 -0.96
C VAL A 2 -6.81 -10.14 -1.86
N ASN A 3 -6.67 -11.08 -2.81
CA ASN A 3 -7.78 -11.62 -3.62
C ASN A 3 -8.85 -12.40 -2.81
N GLU A 4 -8.70 -12.48 -1.48
CA GLU A 4 -9.70 -13.09 -0.59
C GLU A 4 -10.65 -12.03 0.03
N ILE A 5 -10.42 -10.74 -0.25
CA ILE A 5 -11.28 -9.65 0.19
C ILE A 5 -12.27 -9.35 -0.93
N ASP A 6 -13.57 -9.45 -0.63
CA ASP A 6 -14.64 -9.11 -1.56
C ASP A 6 -14.53 -7.64 -2.00
N GLY A 7 -14.74 -7.39 -3.29
CA GLY A 7 -14.63 -6.05 -3.88
C GLY A 7 -13.20 -5.61 -4.18
N LEU A 8 -12.22 -6.51 -4.11
CA LEU A 8 -10.85 -6.29 -4.61
C LEU A 8 -10.51 -7.21 -5.78
N SER A 9 -9.82 -6.65 -6.78
CA SER A 9 -9.28 -7.40 -7.91
C SER A 9 -7.87 -6.91 -8.28
N ASN A 10 -7.22 -7.62 -9.20
CA ASN A 10 -5.87 -7.31 -9.71
C ASN A 10 -4.81 -7.14 -8.63
N ALA A 11 -4.89 -7.91 -7.53
CA ALA A 11 -3.91 -7.83 -6.47
C ALA A 11 -2.59 -8.50 -6.86
N GLU A 12 -1.60 -7.71 -7.24
CA GLU A 12 -0.27 -8.17 -7.65
C GLU A 12 0.84 -7.44 -6.90
N VAL A 13 1.78 -8.19 -6.31
CA VAL A 13 2.98 -7.63 -5.69
C VAL A 13 4.14 -7.72 -6.66
N ILE A 14 4.69 -6.56 -7.03
CA ILE A 14 5.81 -6.42 -7.95
C ILE A 14 6.98 -5.81 -7.19
N CYS A 15 8.12 -6.49 -7.16
CA CYS A 15 9.34 -5.98 -6.54
C CYS A 15 10.43 -5.82 -7.60
N ALA A 16 11.04 -4.64 -7.68
CA ALA A 16 12.09 -4.36 -8.65
C ALA A 16 13.20 -3.48 -8.04
N GLU A 17 14.42 -3.69 -8.52
CA GLU A 17 15.63 -3.00 -8.05
C GLU A 17 15.64 -1.50 -8.36
N THR A 18 14.78 -1.06 -9.29
CA THR A 18 14.67 0.34 -9.69
C THR A 18 13.22 0.72 -9.90
N ALA A 19 12.75 1.71 -9.15
CA ALA A 19 11.41 2.27 -9.34
C ALA A 19 11.19 2.86 -10.75
N PRO A 20 10.00 2.65 -11.36
CA PRO A 20 9.60 3.36 -12.56
C PRO A 20 9.73 4.88 -12.42
N ARG A 21 10.21 5.56 -13.47
CA ARG A 21 10.48 7.01 -13.45
C ARG A 21 9.26 7.86 -13.08
N PHE A 22 8.05 7.41 -13.38
CA PHE A 22 6.83 8.16 -13.08
C PHE A 22 6.50 8.21 -11.59
N LEU A 23 7.04 7.28 -10.79
CA LEU A 23 6.90 7.26 -9.34
C LEU A 23 7.86 8.24 -8.64
N ASP A 24 8.86 8.77 -9.35
CA ASP A 24 9.88 9.71 -8.84
C ASP A 24 10.57 9.25 -7.53
N LEU A 25 10.69 7.94 -7.34
CA LEU A 25 11.27 7.35 -6.12
C LEU A 25 12.80 7.26 -6.13
N GLY A 26 13.47 7.87 -7.12
CA GLY A 26 14.92 8.03 -7.19
C GLY A 26 15.69 6.71 -7.13
N GLY A 27 15.70 5.93 -8.22
CA GLY A 27 16.66 4.84 -8.46
C GLY A 27 16.73 3.73 -7.40
N THR A 28 15.79 3.67 -6.47
CA THR A 28 15.83 2.81 -5.28
C THR A 28 14.99 1.55 -5.53
N ALA A 29 15.39 0.44 -4.90
CA ALA A 29 14.61 -0.78 -4.80
C ALA A 29 13.21 -0.50 -4.23
N PHE A 30 12.15 -0.99 -4.88
CA PHE A 30 10.77 -0.81 -4.45
C PHE A 30 9.98 -2.12 -4.55
N CYS A 31 9.00 -2.31 -3.68
CA CYS A 31 7.91 -3.26 -3.88
C CYS A 31 6.60 -2.51 -3.95
N GLN A 32 5.76 -2.89 -4.90
CA GLN A 32 4.47 -2.30 -5.15
C GLN A 32 3.39 -3.36 -5.06
N LEU A 33 2.32 -3.11 -4.32
CA LEU A 33 1.05 -3.81 -4.51
C LEU A 33 0.19 -2.96 -5.44
N GLU A 34 -0.17 -3.50 -6.60
CA GLU A 34 -1.27 -2.99 -7.41
C GLU A 34 -2.54 -3.68 -6.95
N VAL A 35 -3.62 -2.92 -6.76
CA VAL A 35 -4.93 -3.47 -6.42
C VAL A 35 -6.04 -2.53 -6.90
N THR A 36 -7.13 -3.12 -7.35
CA THR A 36 -8.33 -2.41 -7.80
C THR A 36 -9.47 -2.63 -6.83
N VAL A 37 -10.10 -1.55 -6.38
CA VAL A 37 -11.41 -1.61 -5.73
C VAL A 37 -12.48 -1.71 -6.82
N GLU A 38 -13.33 -2.72 -6.76
CA GLU A 38 -14.37 -2.97 -7.76
C GLU A 38 -15.50 -1.93 -7.68
N ASP A 39 -16.14 -1.68 -8.83
CA ASP A 39 -17.33 -0.84 -8.89
C ASP A 39 -18.44 -1.37 -7.97
N GLY A 40 -19.15 -0.46 -7.31
CA GLY A 40 -20.23 -0.81 -6.39
C GLY A 40 -19.75 -1.29 -5.02
N TYR A 41 -18.48 -1.06 -4.65
CA TYR A 41 -17.98 -1.21 -3.29
C TYR A 41 -17.53 0.13 -2.70
N GLU A 42 -17.81 0.32 -1.41
CA GLU A 42 -17.35 1.46 -0.62
C GLU A 42 -16.26 1.06 0.38
N VAL A 43 -15.20 1.87 0.47
CA VAL A 43 -14.16 1.74 1.50
C VAL A 43 -14.67 2.30 2.83
N LYS A 44 -14.75 1.44 3.86
CA LYS A 44 -15.17 1.83 5.22
C LYS A 44 -14.00 2.05 6.18
N GLY A 45 -12.95 1.23 6.08
CA GLY A 45 -11.74 1.32 6.90
C GLY A 45 -10.53 1.68 6.05
N ALA A 46 -10.42 2.97 5.71
CA ALA A 46 -9.41 3.52 4.82
C ALA A 46 -7.97 3.24 5.29
N ALA A 47 -7.69 3.51 6.57
CA ALA A 47 -6.37 3.34 7.16
C ALA A 47 -6.03 1.84 7.32
N GLU A 48 -6.99 1.06 7.83
CA GLU A 48 -6.83 -0.37 8.07
C GLU A 48 -6.61 -1.13 6.76
N LEU A 49 -7.28 -0.73 5.68
CA LEU A 49 -7.14 -1.35 4.37
C LEU A 49 -5.77 -1.04 3.78
N ALA A 50 -5.32 0.21 3.87
CA ALA A 50 -4.02 0.62 3.38
C ALA A 50 -2.86 -0.01 4.19
N GLU A 51 -2.99 -0.09 5.52
CA GLU A 51 -2.01 -0.76 6.38
C GLU A 51 -1.94 -2.26 6.11
N PHE A 52 -3.09 -2.91 5.89
CA PHE A 52 -3.14 -4.31 5.46
C PHE A 52 -2.35 -4.53 4.17
N PHE A 53 -2.51 -3.66 3.17
CA PHE A 53 -1.76 -3.73 1.92
C PHE A 53 -0.25 -3.58 2.13
N LEU A 54 0.18 -2.61 2.94
CA LEU A 54 1.60 -2.43 3.29
C LEU A 54 2.17 -3.68 3.98
N ARG A 55 1.38 -4.29 4.88
CA ARG A 55 1.77 -5.50 5.59
C ARG A 55 1.86 -6.72 4.69
N VAL A 56 1.00 -6.83 3.68
CA VAL A 56 1.11 -7.88 2.65
C VAL A 56 2.43 -7.74 1.88
N ILE A 57 2.78 -6.52 1.44
CA ILE A 57 4.05 -6.29 0.75
C ILE A 57 5.24 -6.61 1.66
N TRP A 58 5.20 -6.13 2.91
CA TRP A 58 6.26 -6.37 3.91
C TRP A 58 6.48 -7.87 4.19
N ALA A 59 5.42 -8.66 4.20
CA ALA A 59 5.50 -10.10 4.43
C ALA A 59 5.97 -10.91 3.21
N LEU A 60 5.78 -10.38 2.00
CA LEU A 60 6.11 -11.06 0.74
C LEU A 60 7.43 -10.59 0.12
N GLU A 61 8.02 -9.53 0.66
CA GLU A 61 9.33 -9.05 0.24
C GLU A 61 10.43 -10.05 0.63
N THR A 62 11.25 -10.43 -0.35
CA THR A 62 12.25 -11.51 -0.30
C THR A 62 13.69 -11.04 -0.55
N ARG A 63 13.92 -9.74 -0.77
CA ARG A 63 15.26 -9.17 -0.98
C ARG A 63 16.11 -9.19 0.30
N ASN A 64 17.35 -8.70 0.23
CA ASN A 64 18.26 -8.62 1.39
C ASN A 64 18.34 -7.21 2.02
N GLU A 65 17.91 -6.17 1.30
CA GLU A 65 17.81 -4.81 1.81
C GLU A 65 16.33 -4.36 1.81
N PRO A 66 15.87 -3.64 2.85
CA PRO A 66 14.47 -3.24 2.94
C PRO A 66 14.14 -2.24 1.83
N PRO A 67 13.14 -2.53 0.98
CA PRO A 67 12.77 -1.69 -0.13
C PRO A 67 11.93 -0.49 0.31
N LYS A 68 11.66 0.41 -0.63
CA LYS A 68 10.48 1.28 -0.51
C LYS A 68 9.19 0.48 -0.71
N LEU A 69 8.25 0.56 0.23
CA LEU A 69 6.91 0.00 0.07
C LEU A 69 6.01 1.01 -0.65
N THR A 70 5.32 0.56 -1.69
CA THR A 70 4.40 1.37 -2.49
C THR A 70 3.09 0.60 -2.67
N VAL A 71 1.97 1.28 -2.63
CA VAL A 71 0.67 0.69 -2.95
C VAL A 71 0.01 1.57 -4.01
N THR A 72 -0.33 0.98 -5.14
CA THR A 72 -1.10 1.66 -6.19
C THR A 72 -2.54 1.20 -6.09
N LEU A 73 -3.44 2.13 -5.80
CA LEU A 73 -4.87 1.87 -5.67
C LEU A 73 -5.60 2.40 -6.91
N ASN A 74 -6.24 1.49 -7.64
CA ASN A 74 -7.20 1.84 -8.67
C ASN A 74 -8.58 1.95 -8.00
N LEU A 75 -9.16 3.14 -8.01
CA LEU A 75 -10.44 3.41 -7.35
C LEU A 75 -11.52 3.74 -8.40
N PRO A 76 -12.79 3.33 -8.18
CA PRO A 76 -13.89 3.77 -9.00
C PRO A 76 -14.02 5.30 -9.04
N GLN A 77 -14.52 5.83 -10.16
CA GLN A 77 -14.71 7.26 -10.33
C GLN A 77 -15.68 7.81 -9.27
N GLY A 78 -15.31 8.92 -8.62
CA GLY A 78 -16.12 9.54 -7.56
C GLY A 78 -15.90 8.97 -6.15
N THR A 79 -15.01 7.98 -5.98
CA THR A 79 -14.62 7.47 -4.67
C THR A 79 -13.92 8.56 -3.86
N LYS A 80 -14.47 8.89 -2.68
CA LYS A 80 -13.87 9.82 -1.72
C LYS A 80 -12.99 9.06 -0.73
N PHE A 81 -11.80 8.66 -1.17
CA PHE A 81 -10.85 7.92 -0.34
C PHE A 81 -9.46 8.54 -0.49
N ASP A 82 -8.95 9.10 0.60
CA ASP A 82 -7.56 9.55 0.72
C ASP A 82 -6.79 8.59 1.65
N PRO A 83 -6.19 7.52 1.11
CA PRO A 83 -5.39 6.57 1.88
C PRO A 83 -4.18 7.20 2.57
N VAL A 84 -3.66 8.32 2.07
CA VAL A 84 -2.45 8.94 2.60
C VAL A 84 -2.79 9.69 3.88
N ALA A 85 -3.84 10.52 3.83
CA ALA A 85 -4.35 11.17 5.03
C ALA A 85 -4.79 10.15 6.10
N ALA A 86 -5.41 9.04 5.68
CA ALA A 86 -5.83 7.98 6.59
C ALA A 86 -4.64 7.26 7.25
N LEU A 87 -3.60 6.91 6.49
CA LEU A 87 -2.38 6.30 7.01
C LEU A 87 -1.63 7.24 7.97
N GLN A 88 -1.47 8.52 7.61
CA GLN A 88 -0.84 9.52 8.47
C GLN A 88 -1.59 9.71 9.79
N ALA A 89 -2.93 9.74 9.75
CA ALA A 89 -3.75 9.78 10.96
C ALA A 89 -3.60 8.53 11.85
N ASN A 90 -3.12 7.41 11.28
CA ASN A 90 -2.86 6.15 11.97
C ASN A 90 -1.37 5.92 12.28
N GLY A 91 -0.57 6.99 12.36
CA GLY A 91 0.83 6.92 12.78
C GLY A 91 1.82 6.55 11.69
N TRP A 92 1.40 6.49 10.42
CA TRP A 92 2.30 6.46 9.28
C TRP A 92 2.66 7.88 8.84
N GLU A 93 3.29 8.62 9.74
CA GLU A 93 3.67 10.03 9.55
C GLU A 93 4.43 10.23 8.24
N THR A 94 5.21 9.20 7.88
CA THR A 94 6.05 9.24 6.71
C THR A 94 5.33 8.98 5.38
N THR A 95 4.04 8.67 5.41
CA THR A 95 3.31 8.40 4.16
C THR A 95 3.17 9.64 3.28
N ARG A 96 3.27 9.44 1.98
CA ARG A 96 3.12 10.41 0.89
C ARG A 96 2.23 9.85 -0.20
N GLY A 97 1.70 10.74 -1.02
CA GLY A 97 0.73 10.42 -2.06
C GLY A 97 0.99 11.17 -3.33
N LYS A 98 0.64 10.56 -4.45
CA LYS A 98 0.49 11.31 -5.70
C LYS A 98 -0.75 10.83 -6.43
N TYR A 99 -1.55 11.80 -6.82
CA TYR A 99 -2.66 11.58 -7.73
C TYR A 99 -2.17 11.68 -9.17
N VAL A 100 -2.44 10.66 -9.98
CA VAL A 100 -2.05 10.63 -11.41
C VAL A 100 -3.26 10.26 -12.24
N GLY A 101 -4.02 11.26 -12.69
CA GLY A 101 -5.23 11.03 -13.50
C GLY A 101 -6.39 10.49 -12.68
N GLU A 102 -6.80 9.24 -12.89
CA GLU A 102 -7.82 8.53 -12.09
C GLU A 102 -7.19 7.56 -11.07
N LEU A 103 -5.86 7.56 -10.96
CA LEU A 103 -5.09 6.63 -10.12
C LEU A 103 -4.67 7.31 -8.81
N TRP A 104 -4.90 6.64 -7.68
CA TRP A 104 -4.41 7.08 -6.38
C TRP A 104 -3.18 6.25 -5.98
N GLY A 105 -1.98 6.85 -6.10
CA GLY A 105 -0.75 6.25 -5.63
C GLY A 105 -0.52 6.56 -4.14
N VAL A 106 -0.36 5.51 -3.33
CA VAL A 106 0.00 5.58 -1.91
C VAL A 106 1.47 5.18 -1.76
N PHE A 107 2.26 6.07 -1.19
CA PHE A 107 3.68 5.89 -0.96
C PHE A 107 3.94 5.95 0.53
N ALA A 108 3.99 4.81 1.22
CA ALA A 108 4.33 4.82 2.63
C ALA A 108 5.86 4.94 2.81
N HIS A 109 6.43 6.13 2.59
CA HIS A 109 7.82 6.50 2.94
C HIS A 109 8.05 8.03 2.95
N GLU A 110 8.59 8.56 4.05
CA GLU A 110 9.26 9.89 4.13
C GLU A 110 10.76 9.67 4.26
N ASN A 111 11.45 10.71 3.79
CA ASN A 111 12.73 11.19 4.26
C ASN A 111 13.88 10.20 4.14
N GLY A 112 14.42 10.16 2.92
CA GLY A 112 15.86 10.26 2.72
C GLY A 112 16.69 9.07 3.19
N TYR A 113 17.23 8.34 2.21
CA TYR A 113 18.43 7.51 2.33
C TYR A 113 18.35 6.26 3.21
N PHE A 114 18.46 5.11 2.52
CA PHE A 114 19.07 3.85 2.94
C PHE A 114 19.74 3.86 4.33
N THR A 115 19.02 3.46 5.39
CA THR A 115 19.64 3.11 6.68
C THR A 115 18.89 2.01 7.45
N GLY A 116 18.33 0.98 6.79
CA GLY A 116 17.94 -0.28 7.47
C GLY A 116 16.90 -0.20 8.61
N HIS A 117 16.34 0.97 8.91
CA HIS A 117 15.20 1.21 9.78
C HIS A 117 14.15 1.92 8.94
N THR A 118 13.08 1.21 8.62
CA THR A 118 11.92 1.75 7.90
C THR A 118 10.77 1.94 8.88
N GLU A 119 9.90 2.92 8.64
CA GLU A 119 8.63 3.07 9.39
C GLU A 119 7.85 1.73 9.41
N ALA A 120 7.90 0.96 8.31
CA ALA A 120 7.33 -0.38 8.27
C ALA A 120 7.93 -1.36 9.28
N ALA A 121 9.24 -1.30 9.55
CA ALA A 121 9.87 -2.13 10.59
C ALA A 121 9.44 -1.71 12.01
N GLU A 122 9.15 -0.42 12.23
CA GLU A 122 8.63 0.09 13.50
C GLU A 122 7.17 -0.35 13.73
N HIS A 123 6.35 -0.31 12.67
CA HIS A 123 4.94 -0.71 12.71
C HIS A 123 4.74 -2.24 12.75
N PHE A 124 5.52 -2.99 11.96
CA PHE A 124 5.29 -4.42 11.74
C PHE A 124 6.34 -5.34 12.37
N GLY A 125 7.42 -4.79 12.91
CA GLY A 125 8.55 -5.54 13.45
C GLY A 125 9.46 -6.12 12.38
N SER A 126 10.13 -7.22 12.72
CA SER A 126 11.17 -7.82 11.88
C SER A 126 10.65 -8.26 10.51
N TRP A 127 11.48 -8.03 9.50
CA TRP A 127 11.27 -8.46 8.14
C TRP A 127 11.94 -9.82 7.86
N PRO A 128 11.33 -10.68 7.03
CA PRO A 128 9.91 -10.72 6.67
C PRO A 128 9.05 -11.29 7.81
N GLY A 129 7.85 -10.72 7.98
CA GLY A 129 6.86 -11.18 8.94
C GLY A 129 5.91 -12.24 8.37
N LYS A 130 4.97 -12.73 9.20
CA LYS A 130 3.85 -13.55 8.70
C LYS A 130 2.86 -12.68 7.92
N SER A 131 2.41 -13.20 6.78
CA SER A 131 1.40 -12.54 5.95
C SER A 131 0.06 -12.42 6.72
N PRO A 132 -0.58 -11.24 6.73
CA PRO A 132 -1.74 -10.98 7.58
C PRO A 132 -3.01 -11.67 7.05
N ALA A 133 -3.89 -12.14 7.93
CA ALA A 133 -5.19 -12.62 7.47
C ALA A 133 -5.98 -11.49 6.79
N ALA A 134 -6.76 -11.84 5.76
CA ALA A 134 -7.63 -10.89 5.07
C ALA A 134 -8.61 -10.23 6.07
N PRO A 135 -8.61 -8.89 6.21
CA PRO A 135 -9.53 -8.20 7.08
C PRO A 135 -10.96 -8.30 6.53
N ARG A 136 -11.95 -8.32 7.42
CA ARG A 136 -13.37 -8.40 7.06
C ARG A 136 -14.05 -7.05 7.22
N GLY A 137 -14.96 -6.72 6.30
CA GLY A 137 -15.83 -5.55 6.42
C GLY A 137 -15.16 -4.20 6.13
N LEU A 138 -13.94 -4.18 5.58
CA LEU A 138 -13.28 -2.94 5.16
C LEU A 138 -13.85 -2.41 3.83
N LEU A 139 -14.44 -3.30 3.04
CA LEU A 139 -15.20 -3.01 1.84
C LEU A 139 -16.61 -3.56 2.00
N THR A 140 -17.60 -2.76 1.61
CA THR A 140 -19.01 -3.14 1.65
C THR A 140 -19.68 -2.77 0.34
N PRO A 141 -20.62 -3.58 -0.17
CA PRO A 141 -21.41 -3.20 -1.34
C PRO A 141 -22.10 -1.85 -1.14
N SER A 142 -21.98 -0.96 -2.12
CA SER A 142 -22.74 0.29 -2.22
C SER A 142 -24.23 -0.06 -2.29
N SER A 143 -25.03 0.58 -1.43
CA SER A 143 -26.49 0.40 -1.39
C SER A 143 -27.21 1.22 -2.46
#